data_AF-A0A6I5ID70-F1
#
_entry.id   AF-A0A6I5ID70-F1
#
_cell.length_a   1.000
_cell.length_b   1.000
_cell.length_c   1.000
_cell.angle_alpha   90.00
_cell.angle_beta   90.00
_cell.angle_gamma   90.00
#
_symmetry.space_group_name_H-M   'P 1'
#
loop_
_entity.id
_entity.type
_entity.pdbx_description
1 polymer ?
#
loop_
_entity_poly.entity_id
_entity_poly.type
_entity_poly.pdbx_seq_one_letter_code
_entity_poly.pdbx_strand_id
1 'polypeptide(L)' 'MGSAAKTVNRIFRFYYDGFRTMSWWGKKVWIIILVKLFIIFLILRIFFFPDFLKVNFSNDRERSDYVLEQLTGNN' A
#
# COMPACT_ATOMS: atom_id res chain seq x y z
N MET A 1 -30.48 -14.93 -7.18
CA MET A 1 -29.29 -14.11 -6.84
C MET A 1 -29.42 -13.44 -5.45
N GLY A 2 -29.83 -14.17 -4.41
CA GLY A 2 -30.17 -13.57 -3.10
C GLY A 2 -29.50 -14.18 -1.87
N SER A 3 -28.67 -15.21 -2.02
CA SER A 3 -28.00 -15.91 -0.90
C SER A 3 -26.59 -15.34 -0.66
N ALA A 4 -25.76 -15.27 -1.71
CA ALA A 4 -24.39 -14.76 -1.61
C ALA A 4 -24.32 -13.33 -1.05
N ALA A 5 -25.19 -12.42 -1.54
CA ALA A 5 -25.25 -11.04 -1.05
C ALA A 5 -25.66 -10.94 0.44
N LYS A 6 -26.55 -11.82 0.92
CA LYS A 6 -26.94 -11.87 2.34
C LYS A 6 -25.79 -12.39 3.21
N THR A 7 -25.06 -13.40 2.74
CA THR A 7 -23.88 -13.94 3.44
C THR A 7 -22.78 -12.89 3.55
N VAL A 8 -22.46 -12.19 2.45
CA VAL A 8 -21.49 -11.09 2.46
C VAL A 8 -21.91 -9.98 3.42
N ASN A 9 -23.18 -9.57 3.41
CA ASN A 9 -23.70 -8.56 4.33
C ASN A 9 -23.61 -9.01 5.80
N ARG A 10 -23.88 -10.29 6.09
CA ARG A 10 -23.75 -10.85 7.44
C ARG A 10 -22.30 -10.86 7.92
N ILE A 11 -21.36 -11.23 7.06
CA ILE A 11 -19.93 -11.23 7.36
C ILE A 11 -19.46 -9.79 7.61
N PHE A 12 -19.83 -8.85 6.74
CA PHE A 12 -19.49 -7.44 6.91
C PHE A 12 -20.02 -6.87 8.24
N ARG A 13 -21.31 -7.10 8.54
CA ARG A 13 -21.91 -6.66 9.82
C ARG A 13 -21.22 -7.28 11.03
N PHE A 14 -20.84 -8.56 10.97
CA PHE A 14 -20.10 -9.19 12.06
C PHE A 14 -18.76 -8.50 12.35
N TYR A 15 -17.96 -8.22 11.32
CA TYR A 15 -16.69 -7.49 11.49
C TYR A 15 -16.91 -6.05 11.98
N TYR A 16 -17.91 -5.37 11.41
CA TYR A 16 -18.25 -4.01 11.81
C TYR A 16 -18.73 -3.93 13.26
N ASP A 17 -19.65 -4.81 13.67
CA ASP A 17 -20.18 -4.88 15.03
C ASP A 17 -19.09 -5.30 16.02
N GLY A 18 -18.22 -6.26 15.66
CA GLY A 18 -17.07 -6.64 16.47
C GLY A 18 -16.10 -5.48 16.70
N PHE A 19 -15.82 -4.69 15.66
CA PHE A 19 -14.96 -3.51 15.78
C PHE A 19 -15.62 -2.39 16.59
N ARG A 20 -16.94 -2.20 16.43
CA ARG A 20 -17.71 -1.18 17.17
C ARG A 20 -17.80 -1.49 18.66
N THR A 21 -18.09 -2.75 19.00
CA THR A 21 -18.23 -3.25 20.38
C THR A 21 -16.89 -3.47 21.09
N MET A 22 -15.77 -3.36 20.37
CA MET A 22 -14.44 -3.48 20.93
C MET A 22 -14.21 -2.48 22.07
N SER A 23 -13.60 -2.96 23.16
CA SER A 23 -13.27 -2.15 24.32
C SER A 23 -12.27 -1.04 23.96
N TRP A 24 -12.21 0.01 24.78
CA TRP A 24 -11.31 1.15 24.59
C TRP A 24 -9.84 0.73 24.43
N TRP A 25 -9.43 -0.33 25.11
CA TRP A 25 -8.09 -0.91 24.97
C TRP A 25 -7.84 -1.51 23.59
N GLY A 26 -8.81 -2.28 23.06
CA GLY A 26 -8.69 -2.89 21.74
C GLY A 26 -8.60 -1.88 20.61
N LYS A 27 -9.42 -0.81 20.66
CA LYS A 27 -9.37 0.28 19.67
C LYS A 27 -8.01 0.99 19.66
N LYS A 28 -7.42 1.23 20.84
CA LYS A 28 -6.07 1.81 20.95
C LYS A 28 -5.01 0.92 20.32
N VAL A 29 -5.04 -0.39 20.61
CA VAL A 29 -4.11 -1.35 20.00
C VAL A 29 -4.25 -1.37 18.48
N TRP A 30 -5.47 -1.34 17.96
CA TRP A 30 -5.69 -1.32 16.51
C TRP A 30 -5.14 -0.05 15.84
N ILE A 31 -5.33 1.11 16.48
CA ILE A 31 -4.71 2.37 16.03
C ILE A 31 -3.18 2.25 16.03
N ILE A 32 -2.59 1.67 17.08
CA ILE A 32 -1.13 1.46 17.14
C ILE A 32 -0.65 0.56 15.98
N ILE A 33 -1.39 -0.51 15.68
CA ILE A 33 -1.08 -1.41 14.55
C ILE A 33 -1.15 -0.65 13.23
N LEU A 34 -2.22 0.12 12.98
CA LEU A 34 -2.34 0.93 11.77
C LEU A 34 -1.20 1.93 11.62
N VAL A 35 -0.86 2.64 12.69
CA VAL A 35 0.25 3.59 12.68
C VAL A 35 1.58 2.89 12.38
N LYS A 36 1.85 1.73 12.99
CA LYS A 36 3.05 0.94 12.68
C LYS A 36 3.08 0.50 11.22
N LEU A 37 1.97 -0.02 10.70
CA LEU A 37 1.88 -0.43 9.30
C LEU A 37 2.14 0.73 8.35
N PHE A 38 1.58 1.91 8.64
CA PHE A 38 1.82 3.12 7.86
C PHE A 38 3.29 3.55 7.90
N ILE A 39 3.92 3.56 9.08
CA ILE A 39 5.34 3.91 9.23
C ILE A 39 6.23 2.91 8.47
N ILE A 40 5.99 1.61 8.61
CA ILE A 40 6.75 0.57 7.89
C ILE A 40 6.58 0.76 6.38
N PHE A 41 5.35 0.99 5.91
CA PHE A 41 5.09 1.26 4.50
C PHE A 41 5.84 2.51 4.00
N LEU A 42 5.88 3.59 4.79
CA LEU A 42 6.58 4.82 4.42
C LEU A 42 8.10 4.62 4.37
N ILE A 43 8.67 3.92 5.36
CA ILE A 43 10.10 3.58 5.39
C ILE A 43 10.46 2.71 4.18
N LEU A 44 9.69 1.64 3.94
CA LEU A 44 9.90 0.77 2.78
C LEU A 44 9.77 1.57 1.48
N ARG A 45 8.78 2.47 1.38
CA ARG A 45 8.61 3.32 0.20
C ARG A 45 9.82 4.19 -0.05
N ILE A 46 10.32 4.89 0.97
CA ILE A 46 11.45 5.82 0.80
C ILE A 46 12.77 5.06 0.57
N PHE A 47 12.96 3.92 1.23
CA PHE A 47 14.20 3.15 1.16
C PHE A 47 14.28 2.22 -0.06
N PHE A 48 13.18 1.57 -0.44
CA PHE A 48 13.13 0.66 -1.60
C PHE A 48 12.75 1.36 -2.90
N PHE A 49 12.10 2.53 -2.83
CA PHE A 49 11.76 3.35 -3.99
C PHE A 49 12.30 4.78 -3.86
N PRO A 50 13.62 4.97 -3.63
CA PRO A 50 14.20 6.29 -3.85
C PRO A 50 13.96 6.67 -5.32
N ASP A 51 13.89 7.97 -5.59
CA ASP A 51 13.64 8.53 -6.92
C ASP A 51 14.87 8.27 -7.82
N PHE A 52 15.10 7.00 -8.19
CA PHE A 52 16.24 6.50 -8.99
C PHE A 52 16.41 7.26 -10.30
N LEU A 53 15.34 7.88 -10.77
CA LEU A 53 15.23 8.60 -12.02
C LEU A 53 15.62 10.09 -11.93
N LYS A 54 15.80 10.66 -10.73
CA LYS A 54 16.20 12.08 -10.59
C LYS A 54 17.65 12.31 -10.23
N VAL A 55 18.38 11.27 -9.83
CA VAL A 55 19.72 11.43 -9.23
C VAL A 55 20.82 11.55 -10.29
N ASN A 56 20.62 11.11 -11.53
CA ASN A 56 21.71 11.02 -12.52
C ASN A 56 21.50 11.74 -13.86
N PHE A 57 20.35 12.36 -14.12
CA PHE A 57 20.09 12.97 -15.45
C PHE A 57 19.39 14.33 -15.32
N SER A 58 20.01 15.36 -15.89
CA SER A 58 19.51 16.74 -15.93
C SER A 58 18.43 16.97 -16.99
N ASN A 59 18.20 16.00 -17.89
CA ASN A 59 17.26 16.09 -18.99
C ASN A 59 16.36 14.83 -19.03
N ASP A 60 15.03 15.01 -18.95
CA ASP A 60 14.07 13.89 -18.91
C ASP A 60 14.06 13.04 -20.20
N ARG A 61 14.51 13.59 -21.35
CA ARG A 61 14.60 12.83 -22.62
C ARG A 61 15.69 11.76 -22.60
N GLU A 62 16.92 12.11 -22.24
CA GLU A 62 18.04 11.16 -22.15
C GLU A 62 17.76 10.01 -21.17
N ARG A 63 17.03 10.31 -20.10
CA ARG A 63 16.65 9.30 -19.12
C ARG A 63 15.68 8.27 -19.66
N SER A 64 14.70 8.71 -20.45
CA SER A 64 13.72 7.81 -21.06
C SER A 64 14.39 6.90 -22.11
N ASP A 65 15.35 7.45 -22.86
CA ASP A 65 16.10 6.70 -23.87
C ASP A 65 17.02 5.65 -23.23
N TYR A 66 17.72 5.97 -22.13
CA TYR A 66 18.56 5.01 -21.39
C TYR A 66 17.75 3.85 -20.76
N VAL A 67 16.56 4.14 -20.22
CA VAL A 67 15.67 3.10 -19.68
C VAL A 67 15.10 2.22 -20.80
N LEU A 68 14.74 2.81 -21.95
CA LEU A 68 14.30 2.08 -23.13
C LEU A 68 15.39 1.15 -23.65
N GLU A 69 16.64 1.59 -23.69
CA GLU A 69 17.79 0.80 -24.14
C GLU A 69 18.05 -0.41 -23.21
N GLN A 70 18.01 -0.20 -21.89
CA GLN A 70 18.16 -1.29 -20.90
C GLN A 70 17.01 -2.30 -20.93
N LEU A 71 15.76 -1.86 -21.17
CA LEU A 71 14.59 -2.75 -21.24
C LEU A 71 14.47 -3.48 -22.59
N THR A 72 14.94 -2.86 -23.67
CA THR A 72 14.91 -3.45 -25.01
C THR A 72 16.07 -4.41 -25.22
N GLY A 73 17.10 -4.39 -24.35
CA GLY A 73 18.14 -5.41 -24.31
C GLY A 73 18.80 -5.63 -25.67
N ASN A 74 19.21 -4.55 -26.33
CA ASN A 74 19.89 -4.63 -27.62
C ASN A 74 21.35 -5.09 -27.40
N ASN A 75 21.51 -6.41 -27.27
CA ASN A 75 22.74 -7.12 -27.64
C ASN A 75 22.52 -7.78 -29.00
#